data_AF-T0KLJ4-F1
#
_entry.id   AF-T0KLJ4-F1
#
_cell.length_a   1.000
_cell.length_b   1.000
_cell.length_c   1.000
_cell.angle_alpha   90.00
_cell.angle_beta   90.00
_cell.angle_gamma   90.00
#
_symmetry.space_group_name_H-M   'P 1'
#
loop_
_entity.id
_entity.type
_entity.pdbx_description
1 polymer ?
#
loop_
_entity_poly.entity_id
_entity_poly.type
_entity_poly.pdbx_seq_one_letter_code
_entity_poly.pdbx_strand_id
1 'polypeptide(L)'
;METSLQPEDFQNTTIVGEHYIPEITEAVRELLKASRVQAYDFTVRKRHPEYPFLKADDVTENNRQPAYGAHIDETFANAERIIHKLNPSDHEALLKGRWQSVIAWRPLKGPVRDWPLALCDIRSVDAKADLQACDIVDPENVSEEYVLHYSPDLRWYYLEDQMPNEVWIMLQSDSKGSIGVPHSSFPHPATTAQDHLRESVDVHMMVYYDD
;
A
#
# COMPACT_ATOMS: atom_id res chain seq x y z
N MET A 1 -3.07 -2.83 15.59
CA MET A 1 -2.72 -1.46 16.03
C MET A 1 -4.01 -0.69 16.21
N GLU A 2 -4.23 -0.11 17.39
CA GLU A 2 -5.37 0.77 17.64
C GLU A 2 -5.02 2.22 17.25
N THR A 3 -6.00 3.01 16.83
CA THR A 3 -5.87 4.46 16.59
C THR A 3 -7.00 5.18 17.32
N SER A 4 -6.78 6.43 17.71
CA SER A 4 -7.81 7.25 18.33
C SER A 4 -8.82 7.80 17.31
N LEU A 5 -8.46 7.82 16.03
CA LEU A 5 -9.30 8.33 14.94
C LEU A 5 -10.48 7.42 14.60
N GLN A 6 -11.60 8.04 14.25
CA GLN A 6 -12.78 7.39 13.70
C GLN A 6 -12.74 7.38 12.17
N PRO A 7 -13.52 6.50 11.49
CA PRO A 7 -13.51 6.41 10.03
C PRO A 7 -13.81 7.74 9.31
N GLU A 8 -14.60 8.61 9.93
CA GLU A 8 -14.97 9.92 9.39
C GLU A 8 -13.78 10.90 9.38
N ASP A 9 -12.84 10.77 10.33
CA ASP A 9 -11.66 11.63 10.44
C ASP A 9 -10.73 11.46 9.22
N PHE A 10 -10.74 10.29 8.58
CA PHE A 10 -9.98 9.99 7.37
C PHE A 10 -10.48 10.73 6.12
N GLN A 11 -11.54 11.54 6.23
CA GLN A 11 -11.95 12.48 5.18
C GLN A 11 -11.14 13.79 5.21
N ASN A 12 -10.42 14.05 6.31
CA ASN A 12 -9.62 15.25 6.48
C ASN A 12 -8.13 14.89 6.42
N THR A 13 -7.48 15.22 5.31
CA THR A 13 -6.06 14.93 5.09
C THR A 13 -5.15 15.60 6.12
N THR A 14 -5.54 16.75 6.69
CA THR A 14 -4.80 17.39 7.80
C THR A 14 -4.87 16.54 9.06
N ILE A 15 -6.05 16.04 9.44
CA ILE A 15 -6.19 15.17 10.62
C ILE A 15 -5.41 13.86 10.43
N VAL A 16 -5.49 13.25 9.25
CA VAL A 16 -4.71 12.05 8.93
C VAL A 16 -3.21 12.33 9.06
N GLY A 17 -2.72 13.43 8.48
CA GLY A 17 -1.32 13.81 8.50
C GLY A 17 -0.79 14.15 9.90
N GLU A 18 -1.57 14.86 10.72
CA GLU A 18 -1.16 15.32 12.05
C GLU A 18 -1.27 14.22 13.13
N HIS A 19 -2.19 13.27 12.96
CA HIS A 19 -2.48 12.26 13.99
C HIS A 19 -2.17 10.84 13.54
N TYR A 20 -2.74 10.36 12.43
CA TYR A 20 -2.60 8.96 12.03
C TYR A 20 -1.21 8.62 11.47
N ILE A 21 -0.64 9.50 10.64
CA ILE A 21 0.67 9.26 10.02
C ILE A 21 1.76 9.08 11.08
N PRO A 22 1.86 9.90 12.15
CA PRO A 22 2.78 9.64 13.25
C PRO A 22 2.53 8.30 13.96
N GLU A 23 1.27 7.96 14.24
CA GLU A 23 0.91 6.72 14.94
C GLU A 23 1.35 5.47 14.13
N ILE A 24 1.05 5.41 12.83
CA ILE A 24 1.39 4.24 12.00
C ILE A 24 2.90 4.17 11.72
N THR A 25 3.55 5.32 11.54
CA THR A 25 5.00 5.39 11.33
C THR A 25 5.75 4.83 12.53
N GLU A 26 5.33 5.19 13.74
CA GLU A 26 5.94 4.66 14.97
C GLU A 26 5.67 3.16 15.15
N ALA A 27 4.43 2.72 14.90
CA ALA A 27 4.09 1.29 14.98
C ALA A 27 4.93 0.44 14.01
N VAL A 28 5.17 0.94 12.79
CA VAL A 28 6.03 0.29 11.79
C VAL A 28 7.50 0.31 12.24
N ARG A 29 7.98 1.43 12.78
CA ARG A 29 9.33 1.55 13.31
C ARG A 29 9.60 0.53 14.41
N GLU A 30 8.69 0.39 15.37
CA GLU A 30 8.78 -0.57 16.46
C GLU A 30 8.70 -2.02 15.96
N LEU A 31 7.73 -2.33 15.08
CA LEU A 31 7.53 -3.68 14.54
C LEU A 31 8.75 -4.18 13.79
N LEU A 32 9.31 -3.34 12.91
CA LEU A 32 10.46 -3.69 12.07
C LEU A 32 11.80 -3.47 12.78
N LYS A 33 11.81 -2.85 13.97
CA LYS A 33 13.02 -2.43 14.69
C LYS A 33 13.91 -1.52 13.84
N ALA A 34 13.27 -0.62 13.10
CA ALA A 34 13.94 0.34 12.25
C ALA A 34 14.51 1.51 13.06
N SER A 35 15.59 2.10 12.56
CA SER A 35 16.16 3.31 13.17
C SER A 35 15.42 4.56 12.70
N ARG A 36 14.87 4.54 11.48
CA ARG A 36 14.09 5.63 10.89
C ARG A 36 13.00 5.10 9.98
N VAL A 37 11.81 5.70 10.06
CA VAL A 37 10.71 5.48 9.10
C VAL A 37 10.22 6.85 8.63
N GLN A 38 10.01 6.99 7.33
CA GLN A 38 9.49 8.21 6.69
C GLN A 38 8.28 7.85 5.83
N ALA A 39 7.08 8.25 6.28
CA ALA A 39 5.92 8.28 5.41
C ALA A 39 6.06 9.40 4.38
N TYR A 40 5.76 9.11 3.11
CA TYR A 40 5.89 10.09 2.01
C TYR A 40 4.62 10.25 1.18
N ASP A 41 3.72 9.28 1.24
CA ASP A 41 2.41 9.38 0.61
C ASP A 41 1.38 8.56 1.40
N PHE A 42 0.12 8.93 1.27
CA PHE A 42 -0.98 8.09 1.71
C PHE A 42 -2.20 8.27 0.80
N THR A 43 -2.97 7.21 0.67
CA THR A 43 -4.22 7.21 -0.07
C THR A 43 -5.34 6.69 0.80
N VAL A 44 -6.39 7.51 0.97
CA VAL A 44 -7.66 7.04 1.53
C VAL A 44 -8.54 6.56 0.39
N ARG A 45 -8.96 5.30 0.44
CA ARG A 45 -9.84 4.69 -0.56
C ARG A 45 -11.23 4.57 0.01
N LYS A 46 -12.23 5.04 -0.75
CA LYS A 46 -13.66 4.88 -0.44
C LYS A 46 -14.36 4.35 -1.68
N ARG A 47 -14.76 3.07 -1.62
CA ARG A 47 -15.39 2.43 -2.75
C ARG A 47 -16.72 3.12 -3.07
N HIS A 48 -16.90 3.50 -4.33
CA HIS A 48 -18.17 4.01 -4.84
C HIS A 48 -19.14 2.83 -5.12
N PRO A 49 -20.46 2.99 -4.90
CA PRO A 49 -21.44 1.94 -5.16
C PRO A 49 -21.38 1.34 -6.58
N GLU A 50 -21.05 2.15 -7.59
CA GLU A 50 -21.00 1.74 -8.99
C GLU A 50 -19.66 1.11 -9.42
N TYR A 51 -18.63 1.11 -8.57
CA TYR A 51 -17.38 0.41 -8.84
C TYR A 51 -17.62 -1.11 -8.96
N PRO A 52 -17.07 -1.82 -9.98
CA PRO A 52 -15.96 -1.43 -10.85
C PRO A 52 -16.36 -0.76 -12.18
N PHE A 53 -17.63 -0.41 -12.38
CA PHE A 53 -18.14 0.21 -13.61
C PHE A 53 -18.25 1.74 -13.53
N LEU A 54 -17.70 2.33 -12.46
CA LEU A 54 -17.65 3.78 -12.25
C LEU A 54 -16.90 4.46 -13.41
N LYS A 55 -17.41 5.60 -13.89
CA LYS A 55 -16.73 6.38 -14.92
C LYS A 55 -15.54 7.11 -14.32
N ALA A 56 -14.50 7.31 -15.11
CA ALA A 56 -13.28 7.99 -14.66
C ALA A 56 -13.56 9.40 -14.09
N ASP A 57 -14.48 10.15 -14.71
CA ASP A 57 -14.85 11.51 -14.27
C ASP A 57 -15.54 11.56 -12.90
N ASP A 58 -16.06 10.43 -12.42
CA ASP A 58 -16.71 10.31 -11.11
C ASP A 58 -15.70 9.91 -10.00
N VAL A 59 -14.44 9.65 -10.36
CA VAL A 59 -13.34 9.43 -9.42
C VAL A 59 -12.75 10.79 -9.03
N THR A 60 -12.78 11.04 -7.73
CA THR A 60 -12.22 12.20 -7.05
C THR A 60 -11.16 11.73 -6.05
N GLU A 61 -10.43 12.68 -5.49
CA GLU A 61 -9.46 12.39 -4.42
C GLU A 61 -10.11 11.74 -3.18
N ASN A 62 -11.38 12.07 -2.90
CA ASN A 62 -12.11 11.58 -1.73
C ASN A 62 -12.75 10.20 -1.92
N ASN A 63 -12.75 9.67 -3.14
CA ASN A 63 -13.28 8.34 -3.46
C ASN A 63 -12.32 7.61 -4.41
N ARG A 64 -11.02 7.61 -4.11
CA ARG A 64 -10.10 6.69 -4.80
C ARG A 64 -10.60 5.25 -4.60
N GLN A 65 -10.67 4.50 -5.69
CA GLN A 65 -11.28 3.18 -5.71
C GLN A 65 -10.28 2.08 -5.36
N PRO A 66 -10.74 0.89 -4.96
CA PRO A 66 -9.88 -0.29 -4.86
C PRO A 66 -9.03 -0.53 -6.11
N ALA A 67 -7.79 -1.00 -5.93
CA ALA A 67 -6.93 -1.38 -7.05
C ALA A 67 -7.32 -2.78 -7.55
N TYR A 68 -7.76 -2.88 -8.80
CA TYR A 68 -8.18 -4.14 -9.43
C TYR A 68 -6.99 -4.92 -10.04
N GLY A 69 -6.03 -4.21 -10.62
CA GLY A 69 -4.83 -4.81 -11.19
C GLY A 69 -3.94 -5.39 -10.10
N ALA A 70 -3.39 -6.58 -10.32
CA ALA A 70 -2.35 -7.13 -9.45
C ALA A 70 -1.03 -6.41 -9.74
N HIS A 71 -0.41 -5.84 -8.70
CA HIS A 71 0.75 -4.98 -8.83
C HIS A 71 1.62 -5.00 -7.57
N ILE A 72 2.81 -4.42 -7.70
CA ILE A 72 3.67 -3.96 -6.61
C ILE A 72 3.89 -2.47 -6.87
N ASP A 73 3.53 -1.58 -5.94
CA ASP A 73 3.52 -0.13 -6.17
C ASP A 73 4.90 0.49 -6.39
N GLU A 74 5.97 -0.25 -6.09
CA GLU A 74 7.32 0.30 -6.03
C GLU A 74 8.33 -0.64 -6.70
N THR A 75 9.09 -0.12 -7.66
CA THR A 75 10.31 -0.79 -8.12
C THR A 75 11.51 -0.43 -7.25
N PHE A 76 12.59 -1.20 -7.38
CA PHE A 76 13.85 -0.88 -6.70
C PHE A 76 14.38 0.50 -7.13
N ALA A 77 14.34 0.81 -8.43
CA ALA A 77 14.84 2.07 -8.96
C ALA A 77 13.99 3.26 -8.49
N ASN A 78 12.66 3.11 -8.42
CA ASN A 78 11.80 4.17 -7.93
C ASN A 78 11.93 4.37 -6.41
N ALA A 79 12.13 3.30 -5.63
CA ALA A 79 12.47 3.42 -4.21
C ALA A 79 13.77 4.24 -3.99
N GLU A 80 14.83 4.01 -4.78
CA GLU A 80 16.04 4.83 -4.69
C GLU A 80 15.78 6.30 -5.03
N ARG A 81 14.97 6.57 -6.08
CA ARG A 81 14.56 7.93 -6.45
C ARG A 81 13.79 8.62 -5.32
N ILE A 82 12.92 7.90 -4.63
CA ILE A 82 12.18 8.42 -3.47
C ILE A 82 13.15 8.72 -2.32
N ILE A 83 14.11 7.84 -2.02
CA ILE A 83 15.16 8.11 -1.02
C ILE A 83 15.92 9.40 -1.37
N HIS A 84 16.32 9.58 -2.63
CA HIS A 84 16.96 10.82 -3.09
C HIS A 84 16.08 12.06 -2.86
N LYS A 85 14.80 11.99 -3.24
CA LYS A 85 13.84 13.11 -3.11
C LYS A 85 13.58 13.48 -1.65
N LEU A 86 13.42 12.49 -0.77
CA LEU A 86 13.09 12.69 0.64
C LEU A 86 14.31 13.14 1.47
N ASN A 87 15.52 12.78 1.04
CA ASN A 87 16.75 12.93 1.83
C ASN A 87 17.88 13.60 1.05
N PRO A 88 17.69 14.84 0.55
CA PRO A 88 18.66 15.50 -0.33
C PRO A 88 20.05 15.70 0.31
N SER A 89 20.16 15.65 1.64
CA SER A 89 21.41 15.83 2.39
C SER A 89 22.18 14.55 2.71
N ASP A 90 21.51 13.40 2.79
CA ASP A 90 22.02 12.16 3.39
C ASP A 90 21.66 10.89 2.60
N HIS A 91 20.99 11.02 1.45
CA HIS A 91 20.59 9.87 0.62
C HIS A 91 21.73 8.90 0.31
N GLU A 92 22.97 9.37 0.07
CA GLU A 92 24.10 8.48 -0.23
C GLU A 92 24.46 7.56 0.93
N ALA A 93 24.29 8.03 2.17
CA ALA A 93 24.54 7.23 3.36
C ALA A 93 23.40 6.21 3.54
N LEU A 94 22.15 6.66 3.35
CA LEU A 94 20.96 5.79 3.45
C LEU A 94 20.97 4.67 2.41
N LEU A 95 21.37 4.97 1.17
CA LEU A 95 21.46 3.99 0.07
C LEU A 95 22.59 2.96 0.26
N LYS A 96 23.62 3.29 1.05
CA LYS A 96 24.68 2.32 1.43
C LYS A 96 24.23 1.37 2.53
N GLY A 97 23.32 1.82 3.39
CA GLY A 97 22.75 1.02 4.47
C GLY A 97 21.62 0.11 4.00
N ARG A 98 21.03 -0.62 4.94
CA ARG A 98 19.80 -1.36 4.66
C ARG A 98 18.60 -0.42 4.63
N TRP A 99 17.78 -0.55 3.60
CA TRP A 99 16.49 0.13 3.50
C TRP A 99 15.41 -0.79 2.93
N GLN A 100 14.16 -0.47 3.22
CA GLN A 100 12.98 -1.10 2.64
C GLN A 100 11.93 -0.04 2.30
N SER A 101 11.22 -0.23 1.19
CA SER A 101 9.95 0.46 0.93
C SER A 101 8.82 -0.46 1.37
N VAL A 102 7.88 0.05 2.16
CA VAL A 102 6.73 -0.70 2.68
C VAL A 102 5.45 0.11 2.59
N ILE A 103 4.32 -0.60 2.55
CA ILE A 103 2.99 -0.01 2.67
C ILE A 103 2.32 -0.55 3.92
N ALA A 104 1.79 0.34 4.76
CA ALA A 104 0.80 -0.03 5.76
C ALA A 104 -0.60 0.09 5.18
N TRP A 105 -1.34 -1.01 5.14
CA TRP A 105 -2.72 -1.05 4.68
C TRP A 105 -3.66 -1.33 5.85
N ARG A 106 -4.61 -0.42 6.07
CA ARG A 106 -5.59 -0.50 7.17
C ARG A 106 -7.01 -0.36 6.63
N PRO A 107 -7.93 -1.28 6.96
CA PRO A 107 -9.34 -1.01 6.74
C PRO A 107 -9.87 0.01 7.75
N LEU A 108 -10.70 0.93 7.30
CA LEU A 108 -11.32 1.93 8.18
C LEU A 108 -12.62 1.41 8.78
N LYS A 109 -13.30 0.49 8.08
CA LYS A 109 -14.53 -0.17 8.53
C LYS A 109 -14.38 -1.68 8.38
N GLY A 110 -14.89 -2.42 9.35
CA GLY A 110 -14.88 -3.88 9.32
C GLY A 110 -16.16 -4.49 9.91
N PRO A 111 -16.37 -5.81 9.74
CA PRO A 111 -15.51 -6.74 8.99
C PRO A 111 -15.48 -6.42 7.48
N VAL A 112 -14.31 -6.53 6.85
CA VAL A 112 -14.16 -6.29 5.41
C VAL A 112 -14.66 -7.52 4.63
N ARG A 113 -15.85 -7.39 4.05
CA ARG A 113 -16.43 -8.37 3.13
C ARG A 113 -16.61 -7.84 1.71
N ASP A 114 -16.52 -6.53 1.53
CA ASP A 114 -16.54 -5.85 0.25
C ASP A 114 -15.11 -5.54 -0.18
N TRP A 115 -14.71 -6.02 -1.36
CA TRP A 115 -13.39 -5.75 -1.95
C TRP A 115 -12.17 -5.96 -1.04
N PRO A 116 -12.03 -7.10 -0.33
CA PRO A 116 -10.87 -7.35 0.53
C PRO A 116 -9.54 -7.28 -0.23
N LEU A 117 -8.45 -7.08 0.51
CA LEU A 117 -7.10 -7.07 -0.03
C LEU A 117 -6.54 -8.49 -0.08
N ALA A 118 -6.19 -8.95 -1.28
CA ALA A 118 -5.44 -10.17 -1.50
C ALA A 118 -3.94 -9.87 -1.60
N LEU A 119 -3.14 -10.72 -0.98
CA LEU A 119 -1.67 -10.71 -1.00
C LEU A 119 -1.17 -11.98 -1.68
N CYS A 120 -0.21 -11.84 -2.59
CA CYS A 120 0.44 -12.95 -3.26
C CYS A 120 1.68 -13.39 -2.46
N ASP A 121 1.84 -14.71 -2.29
CA ASP A 121 3.06 -15.28 -1.73
C ASP A 121 4.24 -15.07 -2.69
N ILE A 122 5.18 -14.21 -2.32
CA ILE A 122 6.36 -13.87 -3.15
C ILE A 122 7.17 -15.11 -3.58
N ARG A 123 7.09 -16.23 -2.85
CA ARG A 123 7.79 -17.48 -3.18
C ARG A 123 7.14 -18.21 -4.36
N SER A 124 5.96 -17.80 -4.78
CA SER A 124 5.25 -18.32 -5.96
C SER A 124 5.39 -17.45 -7.20
N VAL A 125 6.11 -16.34 -7.11
CA VAL A 125 6.30 -15.37 -8.19
C VAL A 125 7.63 -15.63 -8.89
N ASP A 126 7.61 -15.83 -10.21
CA ASP A 126 8.81 -15.72 -11.05
C ASP A 126 8.98 -14.26 -11.46
N ALA A 127 9.84 -13.52 -10.76
CA ALA A 127 10.03 -12.09 -10.98
C ALA A 127 10.43 -11.72 -12.42
N LYS A 128 10.98 -12.65 -13.22
CA LYS A 128 11.35 -12.37 -14.62
C LYS A 128 10.20 -12.60 -15.60
N ALA A 129 9.34 -13.57 -15.31
CA ALA A 129 8.23 -13.94 -16.18
C ALA A 129 6.94 -13.20 -15.81
N ASP A 130 6.74 -12.96 -14.51
CA ASP A 130 5.48 -12.50 -13.96
C ASP A 130 5.45 -10.99 -13.71
N LEU A 131 6.61 -10.31 -13.55
CA LEU A 131 6.66 -8.87 -13.24
C LEU A 131 7.14 -8.05 -14.43
N GLN A 132 6.38 -7.00 -14.76
CA GLN A 132 6.74 -6.01 -15.77
C GLN A 132 6.76 -4.63 -15.14
N ALA A 133 7.92 -3.96 -15.17
CA ALA A 133 8.02 -2.58 -14.73
C ALA A 133 7.20 -1.68 -15.66
N CYS A 134 6.44 -0.73 -15.09
CA CYS A 134 5.59 0.20 -15.80
C CYS A 134 5.68 1.59 -15.16
N ASP A 135 5.85 2.60 -16.00
CA ASP A 135 5.81 4.00 -15.57
C ASP A 135 4.36 4.43 -15.32
N ILE A 136 4.12 5.02 -14.16
CA ILE A 136 2.92 5.82 -13.90
C ILE A 136 3.31 7.28 -14.10
N VAL A 137 2.69 7.91 -15.09
CA VAL A 137 3.01 9.28 -15.48
C VAL A 137 1.82 10.18 -15.23
N ASP A 138 2.02 11.20 -14.41
CA ASP A 138 1.13 12.35 -14.27
C ASP A 138 1.88 13.64 -14.70
N PRO A 139 1.20 14.80 -14.82
CA PRO A 139 1.83 16.02 -15.29
C PRO A 139 3.01 16.52 -14.43
N GLU A 140 3.05 16.16 -13.14
CA GLU A 140 4.02 16.64 -12.17
C GLU A 140 5.06 15.59 -11.76
N ASN A 141 4.78 14.30 -11.95
CA ASN A 141 5.59 13.19 -11.44
C ASN A 141 5.61 12.00 -12.40
N VAL A 142 6.72 11.26 -12.31
CA VAL A 142 6.87 9.92 -12.87
C VAL A 142 7.28 9.00 -11.74
N SER A 143 6.47 7.98 -11.48
CA SER A 143 6.79 6.85 -10.61
C SER A 143 6.85 5.56 -11.43
N GLU A 144 7.37 4.49 -10.85
CA GLU A 144 7.48 3.19 -11.51
C GLU A 144 6.94 2.10 -10.56
N GLU A 145 6.04 1.27 -11.07
CA GLU A 145 5.47 0.12 -10.38
C GLU A 145 5.78 -1.17 -11.14
N TYR A 146 5.49 -2.34 -10.56
CA TYR A 146 5.39 -3.59 -11.30
C TYR A 146 3.93 -3.97 -11.52
N VAL A 147 3.55 -4.23 -12.76
CA VAL A 147 2.33 -4.98 -13.09
C VAL A 147 2.63 -6.47 -13.02
N LEU A 148 1.73 -7.23 -12.39
CA LEU A 148 1.82 -8.68 -12.30
C LEU A 148 1.02 -9.37 -13.41
N HIS A 149 1.69 -10.20 -14.20
CA HIS A 149 1.09 -11.08 -15.18
C HIS A 149 0.51 -12.35 -14.54
N TYR A 150 -0.53 -12.89 -15.17
CA TYR A 150 -1.12 -14.14 -14.74
C TYR A 150 -0.12 -15.30 -14.87
N SER A 151 0.03 -16.06 -13.79
CA SER A 151 0.66 -17.37 -13.76
C SER A 151 -0.19 -18.33 -12.92
N PRO A 152 -0.35 -19.60 -13.34
CA PRO A 152 -1.12 -20.59 -12.58
C PRO A 152 -0.43 -20.99 -11.25
N ASP A 153 0.85 -20.67 -11.09
CA ASP A 153 1.62 -21.02 -9.89
C ASP A 153 1.42 -20.01 -8.75
N LEU A 154 0.90 -18.82 -9.06
CA LEU A 154 0.67 -17.74 -8.09
C LEU A 154 -0.29 -18.18 -6.98
N ARG A 155 0.13 -18.00 -5.72
CA ARG A 155 -0.67 -18.33 -4.54
C ARG A 155 -1.13 -17.07 -3.83
N TRP A 156 -2.44 -16.91 -3.76
CA TRP A 156 -3.09 -15.74 -3.18
C TRP A 156 -3.75 -16.06 -1.85
N TYR A 157 -3.67 -15.11 -0.94
CA TYR A 157 -4.26 -15.18 0.40
C TYR A 157 -4.95 -13.85 0.71
N TYR A 158 -6.00 -13.90 1.51
CA TYR A 158 -6.64 -12.72 2.09
C TYR A 158 -7.09 -13.08 3.52
N LEU A 159 -7.34 -12.06 4.34
CA LEU A 159 -7.89 -12.25 5.67
C LEU A 159 -9.40 -12.09 5.62
N GLU A 160 -10.13 -13.17 5.93
CA GLU A 160 -11.58 -13.15 6.03
C GLU A 160 -12.01 -12.30 7.23
N ASP A 161 -13.07 -11.50 7.04
CA ASP A 161 -13.65 -10.64 8.08
C ASP A 161 -12.66 -9.68 8.74
N GLN A 162 -11.64 -9.24 7.98
CA GLN A 162 -10.59 -8.35 8.47
C GLN A 162 -11.15 -7.12 9.18
N MET A 163 -10.65 -6.84 10.38
CA MET A 163 -11.06 -5.73 11.24
C MET A 163 -10.07 -4.56 11.18
N PRO A 164 -10.49 -3.32 11.51
CA PRO A 164 -9.63 -2.14 11.44
C PRO A 164 -8.32 -2.20 12.24
N ASN A 165 -8.26 -3.04 13.27
CA ASN A 165 -7.07 -3.21 14.09
C ASN A 165 -6.06 -4.24 13.55
N GLU A 166 -6.43 -4.97 12.49
CA GLU A 166 -5.62 -5.96 11.78
C GLU A 166 -4.94 -5.30 10.57
N VAL A 167 -3.89 -4.52 10.83
CA VAL A 167 -3.17 -3.76 9.79
C VAL A 167 -2.15 -4.65 9.07
N TRP A 168 -2.13 -4.60 7.74
CA TRP A 168 -1.08 -5.24 6.94
C TRP A 168 0.13 -4.32 6.79
N ILE A 169 1.33 -4.86 6.95
CA ILE A 169 2.58 -4.22 6.52
C ILE A 169 3.14 -5.04 5.36
N MET A 170 3.16 -4.45 4.17
CA MET A 170 3.52 -5.12 2.92
C MET A 170 4.85 -4.58 2.42
N LEU A 171 5.81 -5.47 2.18
CA LEU A 171 7.06 -5.09 1.52
C LEU A 171 6.77 -4.69 0.07
N GLN A 172 7.36 -3.60 -0.40
CA GLN A 172 7.34 -3.21 -1.82
C GLN A 172 8.73 -3.33 -2.46
N SER A 173 9.80 -3.07 -1.69
CA SER A 173 11.18 -3.26 -2.14
C SER A 173 12.13 -3.40 -0.94
N ASP A 174 13.19 -4.20 -1.05
CA ASP A 174 14.24 -4.36 -0.02
C ASP A 174 15.63 -4.19 -0.66
N SER A 175 16.49 -3.37 -0.06
CA SER A 175 17.88 -3.20 -0.50
C SER A 175 18.70 -4.50 -0.44
N LYS A 176 18.26 -5.50 0.33
CA LYS A 176 18.82 -6.86 0.38
C LYS A 176 18.30 -7.79 -0.73
N GLY A 177 17.48 -7.31 -1.67
CA GLY A 177 17.13 -8.00 -2.91
C GLY A 177 15.83 -8.81 -2.89
N SER A 178 14.98 -8.63 -1.88
CA SER A 178 13.62 -9.21 -1.92
C SER A 178 12.71 -8.37 -2.83
N ILE A 179 11.87 -9.04 -3.62
CA ILE A 179 10.79 -8.37 -4.35
C ILE A 179 9.70 -7.92 -3.38
N GLY A 180 8.90 -6.93 -3.81
CA GLY A 180 7.67 -6.57 -3.12
C GLY A 180 6.61 -7.67 -3.17
N VAL A 181 5.59 -7.52 -2.33
CA VAL A 181 4.43 -8.40 -2.23
C VAL A 181 3.40 -7.96 -3.27
N PRO A 182 3.15 -8.73 -4.35
CA PRO A 182 2.08 -8.39 -5.26
C PRO A 182 0.75 -8.44 -4.52
N HIS A 183 -0.10 -7.46 -4.77
CA HIS A 183 -1.39 -7.37 -4.11
C HIS A 183 -2.47 -6.84 -5.07
N SER A 184 -3.72 -7.14 -4.73
CA SER A 184 -4.89 -6.69 -5.50
C SER A 184 -6.13 -6.72 -4.63
N SER A 185 -7.11 -5.91 -4.98
CA SER A 185 -8.46 -5.99 -4.43
C SER A 185 -9.34 -6.80 -5.37
N PHE A 186 -10.24 -7.63 -4.83
CA PHE A 186 -11.11 -8.48 -5.66
C PHE A 186 -12.56 -8.45 -5.21
N PRO A 187 -13.54 -8.62 -6.12
CA PRO A 187 -14.93 -8.76 -5.74
C PRO A 187 -15.13 -10.10 -5.01
N HIS A 188 -15.51 -10.05 -3.74
CA HIS A 188 -15.69 -11.25 -2.93
C HIS A 188 -17.06 -11.88 -3.19
N PRO A 189 -17.16 -13.19 -3.51
CA PRO A 189 -18.43 -13.80 -3.93
C PRO A 189 -19.48 -13.87 -2.82
N ALA A 190 -19.07 -13.77 -1.55
CA ALA A 190 -19.98 -13.76 -0.41
C ALA A 190 -20.47 -12.36 0.00
N THR A 191 -20.06 -11.28 -0.68
CA THR A 191 -20.52 -9.92 -0.36
C THR A 191 -22.03 -9.79 -0.58
N THR A 192 -22.72 -9.17 0.38
CA THR A 192 -24.16 -8.91 0.37
C THR A 192 -24.46 -7.42 0.36
N ALA A 193 -25.71 -7.05 0.09
CA ALA A 193 -26.15 -5.65 0.14
C ALA A 193 -26.17 -5.05 1.57
N GLN A 194 -26.03 -5.89 2.60
CA GLN A 194 -25.94 -5.47 4.00
C GLN A 194 -24.51 -5.15 4.42
N ASP A 195 -23.51 -5.58 3.65
CA ASP A 195 -22.11 -5.29 3.93
C ASP A 195 -21.79 -3.83 3.56
N HIS A 196 -20.93 -3.22 4.36
CA HIS A 196 -20.48 -1.84 4.11
C HIS A 196 -19.56 -1.82 2.89
N LEU A 197 -19.65 -0.75 2.10
CA LEU A 197 -18.69 -0.49 1.04
C LEU A 197 -17.30 -0.29 1.63
N ARG A 198 -16.28 -0.82 0.97
CA ARG A 198 -14.92 -0.79 1.49
C ARG A 198 -14.41 0.64 1.68
N GLU A 199 -13.86 0.89 2.86
CA GLU A 199 -13.03 2.06 3.15
C GLU A 199 -11.69 1.60 3.74
N SER A 200 -10.58 2.12 3.22
CA SER A 200 -9.22 1.77 3.65
C SER A 200 -8.29 2.97 3.55
N VAL A 201 -7.14 2.87 4.21
CA VAL A 201 -6.01 3.79 4.03
C VAL A 201 -4.75 2.97 3.75
N ASP A 202 -3.99 3.42 2.76
CA ASP A 202 -2.70 2.87 2.37
C ASP A 202 -1.65 3.96 2.65
N VAL A 203 -0.61 3.67 3.42
CA VAL A 203 0.46 4.62 3.77
C VAL A 203 1.79 4.09 3.27
N HIS A 204 2.45 4.84 2.39
CA HIS A 204 3.72 4.48 1.79
C HIS A 204 4.87 5.04 2.62
N MET A 205 5.83 4.18 2.96
CA MET A 205 6.90 4.49 3.89
C MET A 205 8.25 3.95 3.42
N MET A 206 9.28 4.78 3.58
CA MET A 206 10.68 4.33 3.53
C MET A 206 11.15 3.99 4.94
N VAL A 207 11.78 2.83 5.09
CA VAL A 207 12.29 2.27 6.34
C VAL A 207 13.80 2.11 6.23
N TYR A 208 14.55 2.57 7.23
CA TYR A 208 16.01 2.52 7.29
C TYR A 208 16.48 1.85 8.58
N TYR A 209 17.64 1.21 8.51
CA TYR A 209 18.23 0.45 9.61
C TYR A 209 19.69 0.86 9.83
N ASP A 210 20.18 0.73 11.06
CA ASP A 210 21.56 1.05 11.45
C ASP A 210 22.58 -0.08 11.18
N ASP A 211 22.22 -1.07 10.35
CA ASP A 211 23.05 -2.23 10.00
C ASP A 211 24.40 -1.84 9.34
#